data_AF-A0A7C6PRQ5-F1
#
_entry.id   AF-A0A7C6PRQ5-F1
#
_cell.length_a   1.000
_cell.length_b   1.000
_cell.length_c   1.000
_cell.angle_alpha   90.00
_cell.angle_beta   90.00
_cell.angle_gamma   90.00
#
_symmetry.space_group_name_H-M   'P 1'
#
loop_
_entity.id
_entity.type
_entity.pdbx_description
1 polymer ?
#
loop_
_entity_poly.entity_id
_entity_poly.type
_entity_poly.pdbx_seq_one_letter_code
_entity_poly.pdbx_strand_id
1 'polypeptide(L)' 'MTFQEAAKLWGLADASILRNAVRRGRFRPDEVRKSAGTWLVTRAAMERLYGPAKKS' A
#
# COMPACT_ATOMS: atom_id res chain seq x y z
N MET A 1 -2.54 -6.00 4.92
CA MET A 1 -2.31 -6.67 3.61
C MET A 1 -0.89 -6.39 3.17
N THR A 2 -0.32 -7.25 2.32
CA THR A 2 1.00 -7.01 1.73
C THR A 2 0.92 -5.94 0.63
N PHE A 3 2.04 -5.31 0.30
CA PHE A 3 2.07 -4.38 -0.83
C PHE A 3 1.73 -5.06 -2.17
N GLN A 4 2.02 -6.36 -2.32
CA GLN A 4 1.63 -7.11 -3.53
C GLN A 4 0.12 -7.30 -3.60
N GLU A 5 -0.52 -7.65 -2.48
CA GLU A 5 -1.99 -7.74 -2.40
C GLU A 5 -2.64 -6.38 -2.66
N ALA A 6 -2.14 -5.32 -2.03
CA ALA A 6 -2.62 -3.96 -2.24
C ALA A 6 -2.46 -3.52 -3.71
N ALA A 7 -1.32 -3.80 -4.34
CA ALA A 7 -1.12 -3.46 -5.74
C ALA A 7 -2.16 -4.13 -6.64
N LYS A 8 -2.44 -5.42 -6.43
CA LYS A 8 -3.48 -6.14 -7.17
C LYS A 8 -4.88 -5.58 -6.93
N LEU A 9 -5.25 -5.37 -5.67
CA LEU A 9 -6.58 -4.87 -5.28
C LEU A 9 -6.89 -3.46 -5.82
N TRP A 10 -5.88 -2.61 -5.96
CA TRP A 10 -6.03 -1.25 -6.51
C TRP A 10 -5.66 -1.15 -8.00
N GLY A 11 -5.28 -2.25 -8.65
CA GLY A 11 -4.85 -2.24 -10.05
C GLY A 11 -3.59 -1.41 -10.31
N LEU A 12 -2.66 -1.37 -9.35
CA LEU A 12 -1.35 -0.75 -9.50
C LEU A 12 -0.44 -1.68 -10.31
N ALA A 13 0.45 -1.10 -11.11
CA ALA A 13 1.38 -1.85 -11.95
C ALA A 13 2.28 -2.81 -11.14
N ASP A 14 2.77 -2.36 -9.99
CA ASP A 14 3.60 -3.16 -9.09
C ASP A 14 3.59 -2.65 -7.64
N ALA A 15 4.17 -3.44 -6.73
CA ALA A 15 4.35 -3.08 -5.33
C ALA A 15 5.41 -1.98 -5.09
N SER A 16 6.26 -1.66 -6.08
CA SER A 16 7.27 -0.60 -6.00
C SER A 16 6.63 0.79 -5.95
N ILE A 17 5.44 0.97 -6.55
CA ILE A 17 4.64 2.19 -6.42
C ILE A 17 4.38 2.52 -4.95
N LEU A 18 3.98 1.51 -4.16
CA LEU A 18 3.75 1.66 -2.72
C LEU A 18 5.05 1.90 -1.96
N ARG A 19 6.15 1.20 -2.31
CA ARG A 19 7.48 1.45 -1.71
C ARG A 19 7.96 2.88 -1.96
N ASN A 20 7.75 3.41 -3.17
CA ASN A 20 8.08 4.79 -3.51
C ASN A 20 7.20 5.77 -2.73
N ALA A 21 5.92 5.47 -2.52
CA ALA A 21 5.05 6.29 -1.68
C ALA A 21 5.50 6.31 -0.21
N VAL A 22 6.02 5.20 0.33
CA VAL A 22 6.68 5.18 1.66
C VAL A 22 7.91 6.08 1.67
N ARG A 23 8.81 5.94 0.67
CA ARG A 23 10.03 6.77 0.56
C ARG A 23 9.73 8.26 0.42
N ARG A 24 8.59 8.62 -0.16
CA ARG A 24 8.09 9.99 -0.28
C ARG A 24 7.31 10.48 0.95
N GLY A 25 7.18 9.67 2.00
CA GLY A 25 6.48 10.07 3.23
C GLY A 25 4.95 10.23 3.07
N ARG A 26 4.33 9.56 2.10
CA ARG A 26 2.86 9.68 1.89
C ARG A 26 2.04 8.92 2.94
N PHE A 27 2.65 7.92 3.56
CA PHE A 27 2.05 7.10 4.61
C PHE A 27 2.43 7.63 5.99
N ARG A 28 1.51 7.50 6.94
CA ARG A 28 1.76 7.71 8.36
C ARG A 28 2.53 6.53 8.97
N PRO A 29 3.21 6.71 10.13
CA PRO A 29 4.04 5.65 10.73
C PRO A 29 3.27 4.38 11.11
N ASP A 30 1.97 4.50 11.40
CA ASP A 30 1.05 3.41 11.76
C ASP A 30 0.37 2.75 10.56
N GLU A 31 0.46 3.36 9.38
CA GLU A 31 -0.18 2.89 8.16
C GLU A 31 0.63 1.83 7.40
N VAL A 32 1.95 1.81 7.61
CA VAL A 32 2.89 0.89 6.94
C VAL A 32 3.90 0.32 7.91
N ARG A 33 4.21 -0.97 7.76
CA ARG A 33 5.28 -1.62 8.51
C ARG A 33 6.01 -2.67 7.68
N LYS A 34 7.27 -2.93 8.00
CA LYS A 34 8.06 -4.00 7.40
C LYS A 34 8.13 -5.18 8.37
N SER A 35 7.74 -6.37 7.90
CA SER A 35 7.71 -7.61 8.68
C SER A 35 8.38 -8.73 7.88
N ALA A 36 9.46 -9.32 8.42
CA ALA A 36 10.20 -10.42 7.77
C ALA A 36 10.51 -10.20 6.27
N GLY A 37 10.94 -8.98 5.90
CA GLY A 37 11.25 -8.61 4.51
C GLY A 37 10.06 -8.16 3.66
N THR A 38 8.82 -8.35 4.12
CA THR A 38 7.60 -7.95 3.42
C THR A 38 7.05 -6.63 3.97
N TRP A 39 6.60 -5.76 3.08
CA TRP A 39 5.89 -4.54 3.46
C TRP A 39 4.40 -4.78 3.59
N LEU A 40 3.84 -4.33 4.70
CA LEU A 40 2.43 -4.39 5.03
C LEU A 40 1.85 -2.98 5.02
N VAL A 41 0.64 -2.85 4.49
CA VAL A 41 -0.16 -1.62 4.48
C VAL A 41 -1.55 -1.88 5.05
N THR A 42 -2.13 -0.87 5.69
CA THR A 42 -3.53 -0.91 6.12
C THR A 42 -4.47 -0.59 4.95
N ARG A 43 -5.67 -1.16 4.97
CA ARG A 43 -6.70 -0.84 3.98
C ARG A 43 -7.07 0.65 4.02
N ALA A 44 -7.23 1.21 5.22
CA ALA A 44 -7.54 2.62 5.41
C ALA A 44 -6.52 3.56 4.75
N ALA A 45 -5.22 3.25 4.85
CA ALA A 45 -4.18 4.03 4.20
C ALA A 45 -4.28 4.01 2.68
N MET A 46 -4.56 2.83 2.12
CA MET A 46 -4.79 2.67 0.69
C MET A 46 -6.03 3.44 0.24
N GLU A 47 -7.12 3.37 1.00
CA GLU A 47 -8.35 4.10 0.69
C GLU A 47 -8.17 5.63 0.76
N ARG A 48 -7.37 6.12 1.71
CA ARG A 48 -7.03 7.54 1.84
C ARG A 48 -6.17 8.07 0.69
N LEU A 49 -5.19 7.27 0.22
CA LEU A 49 -4.23 7.72 -0.80
C LEU A 49 -4.64 7.42 -2.24
N TYR A 50 -5.35 6.32 -2.46
CA TYR A 50 -5.69 5.78 -3.78
C TYR A 50 -7.20 5.65 -4.01
N GLY A 51 -8.03 6.01 -3.02
CA GLY A 51 -9.47 5.86 -3.10
C GLY A 51 -9.96 4.43 -2.81
N PRO A 52 -11.28 4.19 -2.86
CA PRO A 52 -11.84 2.87 -2.59
C PRO A 52 -11.24 1.80 -3.52
N ALA A 53 -10.96 0.62 -2.98
CA ALA A 53 -10.47 -0.50 -3.78
C ALA A 53 -11.44 -0.80 -4.92
N LYS A 54 -10.91 -1.03 -6.13
CA LYS A 54 -11.72 -1.50 -7.25
C LYS A 54 -12.14 -2.93 -6.97
N LYS A 55 -13.28 -3.11 -6.30
CA LYS A 55 -14.00 -4.37 -6.35
C LYS A 55 -14.60 -4.48 -7.76
N SER A 56 -13.87 -5.17 -8.63
CA SER A 56 -14.43 -5.78 -9.83
C SER A 56 -15.14 -7.08 -9.47
#